data_AF-A0A7Z0SBX8-F1
#
_entry.id   AF-A0A7Z0SBX8-F1
#
_cell.length_a   1.000
_cell.length_b   1.000
_cell.length_c   1.000
_cell.angle_alpha   90.00
_cell.angle_beta   90.00
_cell.angle_gamma   90.00
#
_symmetry.space_group_name_H-M   'P 1'
#
loop_
_entity.id
_entity.type
_entity.pdbx_description
1 polymer ?
#
loop_
_entity_poly.entity_id
_entity_poly.type
_entity_poly.pdbx_seq_one_letter_code
_entity_poly.pdbx_strand_id
1 'polypeptide(L)'
;MASEVDICNVALGHLGDTGNIASLYPPEGSAQAEHCARFYPMARDSLLTLHTWGFATRRVPLAQLQSDVPGWDYAYTFPTDTLTVLAVHAPNDPDPVAGGLFNPTHPYVCETNAAGNRTIYCNVPNAVMRGIFRVTSTERFTPLFTTALSWQLASMLAGPVIKGDEGRAEGKRCAQMMQAFLSQAVGHDTNQREAKPKFTPSGILARGAGIAHDG
;
A
#
# COMPACT_ATOMS: atom_id res chain seq x y z
N MET A 1 -17.08 -4.18 -11.33
CA MET A 1 -15.78 -3.76 -10.78
C MET A 1 -15.34 -2.55 -11.59
N ALA A 2 -14.92 -1.46 -10.95
CA ALA A 2 -14.68 -0.20 -11.65
C ALA A 2 -13.34 -0.23 -12.39
N SER A 3 -13.34 0.16 -13.66
CA SER A 3 -12.12 0.46 -14.42
C SER A 3 -11.45 1.74 -13.90
N GLU A 4 -10.21 2.01 -14.32
CA GLU A 4 -9.55 3.30 -14.02
C GLU A 4 -10.38 4.48 -14.53
N VAL A 5 -10.99 4.31 -15.71
CA VAL A 5 -11.89 5.30 -16.34
C VAL A 5 -13.13 5.53 -15.47
N ASP A 6 -13.77 4.46 -14.99
CA ASP A 6 -14.94 4.59 -14.11
C ASP A 6 -14.60 5.34 -12.82
N ILE A 7 -13.44 5.08 -12.22
CA ILE A 7 -12.98 5.79 -11.01
C ILE A 7 -12.77 7.27 -11.29
N CYS A 8 -12.23 7.61 -12.47
CA CYS A 8 -12.03 8.99 -12.89
C CYS A 8 -13.37 9.71 -13.13
N ASN A 9 -14.32 9.07 -13.80
CA ASN A 9 -15.65 9.63 -14.02
C ASN A 9 -16.42 9.82 -12.70
N VAL A 10 -16.29 8.89 -11.75
CA VAL A 10 -16.86 9.07 -10.40
C VAL A 10 -16.20 10.25 -9.68
N ALA A 11 -14.88 10.41 -9.79
CA ALA A 11 -14.18 11.53 -9.17
C ALA A 11 -14.60 12.89 -9.76
N LEU A 12 -14.79 12.97 -11.08
CA LEU A 12 -15.31 14.15 -11.77
C LEU A 12 -16.76 14.44 -11.37
N GLY A 13 -17.59 13.40 -11.25
CA GLY A 13 -18.97 13.50 -10.76
C GLY A 13 -19.06 14.07 -9.35
N HIS A 14 -18.12 13.77 -8.45
CA HIS A 14 -18.05 14.38 -7.11
C HIS A 14 -17.88 15.91 -7.15
N LEU A 15 -17.28 16.44 -8.23
CA LEU A 15 -17.08 17.87 -8.47
C LEU A 15 -18.21 18.52 -9.28
N GLY A 16 -19.25 17.75 -9.63
CA GLY A 16 -20.36 18.21 -10.46
C GLY A 16 -20.06 18.27 -11.96
N ASP A 17 -18.93 17.72 -12.42
CA ASP A 17 -18.65 17.59 -13.86
C ASP A 17 -19.49 16.45 -14.44
N THR A 18 -20.23 16.74 -15.51
CA THR A 18 -21.09 15.78 -16.23
C THR A 18 -20.39 15.14 -17.43
N GLY A 19 -19.13 15.48 -17.67
CA GLY A 19 -18.29 14.87 -18.69
C GLY A 19 -18.06 13.39 -18.40
N ASN A 20 -18.03 12.59 -19.46
CA ASN A 20 -17.77 11.15 -19.38
C ASN A 20 -16.55 10.83 -20.23
N ILE A 21 -15.44 10.52 -19.57
CA ILE A 21 -14.21 10.06 -20.21
C ILE A 21 -14.41 8.62 -20.68
N ALA A 22 -13.97 8.29 -21.89
CA ALA A 22 -13.93 6.93 -22.41
C ALA A 22 -12.51 6.31 -22.38
N SER A 23 -11.45 7.12 -22.44
CA SER A 23 -10.05 6.63 -22.37
C SER A 23 -9.08 7.56 -21.64
N LEU A 24 -8.21 6.96 -20.82
CA LEU A 24 -7.06 7.63 -20.17
C LEU A 24 -5.73 7.40 -20.91
N TYR A 25 -5.58 6.28 -21.63
CA TYR A 25 -4.32 5.89 -22.28
C TYR A 25 -4.57 5.23 -23.65
N PRO A 26 -4.32 5.93 -24.76
CA PRO A 26 -3.98 7.35 -24.84
C PRO A 26 -5.15 8.22 -24.33
N PRO A 27 -4.89 9.41 -23.76
CA PRO A 27 -5.95 10.36 -23.43
C PRO A 27 -6.75 10.68 -24.69
N GLU A 28 -8.07 10.69 -24.59
CA GLU A 28 -8.99 10.96 -25.71
C GLU A 28 -9.01 12.44 -26.17
N GLY A 29 -8.11 13.27 -25.63
CA GLY A 29 -7.95 14.69 -26.00
C GLY A 29 -8.88 15.66 -25.27
N SER A 30 -9.74 15.19 -24.35
CA SER A 30 -10.49 16.07 -23.45
C SER A 30 -9.61 16.56 -22.30
N ALA A 31 -9.82 17.80 -21.85
CA ALA A 31 -9.07 18.37 -20.72
C ALA A 31 -9.25 17.52 -19.45
N GLN A 32 -10.45 16.98 -19.25
CA GLN A 32 -10.77 16.04 -18.18
C GLN A 32 -9.90 14.78 -18.25
N ALA A 33 -9.83 14.13 -19.42
CA ALA A 33 -9.02 12.93 -19.60
C ALA A 33 -7.53 13.20 -19.36
N GLU A 34 -7.01 14.35 -19.82
CA GLU A 34 -5.62 14.75 -19.56
C GLU A 34 -5.34 14.96 -18.07
N HIS A 35 -6.23 15.66 -17.36
CA HIS A 35 -6.10 15.85 -15.92
C HIS A 35 -6.19 14.52 -15.16
N CYS A 36 -7.16 13.66 -15.50
CA CYS A 36 -7.30 12.35 -14.89
C CYS A 36 -6.09 11.46 -15.15
N ALA A 37 -5.58 11.41 -16.40
CA ALA A 37 -4.37 10.65 -16.73
C ALA A 37 -3.15 11.12 -15.92
N ARG A 38 -3.05 12.42 -15.65
CA ARG A 38 -1.98 12.98 -14.80
C ARG A 38 -2.13 12.64 -13.33
N PHE A 39 -3.32 12.84 -12.76
CA PHE A 39 -3.54 12.78 -11.31
C PHE A 39 -3.90 11.39 -10.79
N TYR A 40 -4.55 10.53 -11.59
CA TYR A 40 -4.91 9.17 -11.19
C TYR A 40 -3.73 8.35 -10.64
N PRO A 41 -2.58 8.23 -11.35
CA PRO A 41 -1.45 7.46 -10.81
C PRO A 41 -0.91 8.06 -9.50
N MET A 42 -0.92 9.38 -9.34
CA MET A 42 -0.48 10.06 -8.12
C MET A 42 -1.44 9.80 -6.95
N ALA A 43 -2.75 9.91 -7.20
CA ALA A 43 -3.79 9.63 -6.21
C ALA A 43 -3.72 8.17 -5.75
N ARG A 44 -3.58 7.23 -6.68
CA ARG A 44 -3.45 5.79 -6.41
C ARG A 44 -2.21 5.49 -5.58
N ASP A 45 -1.04 5.94 -6.04
CA ASP A 45 0.23 5.62 -5.38
C ASP A 45 0.28 6.24 -3.98
N SER A 46 -0.20 7.49 -3.81
CA SER A 46 -0.30 8.12 -2.48
C SER A 46 -1.21 7.32 -1.55
N LEU A 47 -2.43 6.98 -1.97
CA LEU A 47 -3.38 6.23 -1.14
C LEU A 47 -2.88 4.82 -0.80
N LEU A 48 -2.19 4.15 -1.73
CA LEU A 48 -1.55 2.85 -1.49
C LEU A 48 -0.51 2.93 -0.37
N THR A 49 0.17 4.06 -0.20
CA THR A 49 1.20 4.23 0.85
C THR A 49 0.66 4.63 2.22
N LEU A 50 -0.60 5.09 2.31
CA LEU A 50 -1.19 5.56 3.58
C LEU A 50 -1.52 4.43 4.56
N HIS A 51 -1.56 3.19 4.10
CA HIS A 51 -1.76 2.02 4.93
C HIS A 51 -1.03 0.83 4.32
N THR A 52 -0.63 -0.12 5.14
CA THR A 52 -0.11 -1.39 4.65
C THR A 52 -1.30 -2.20 4.14
N TRP A 53 -1.80 -2.02 2.92
CA TRP A 53 -3.00 -2.75 2.43
C TRP A 53 -2.74 -4.23 2.16
N GLY A 54 -3.68 -5.12 2.49
CA GLY A 54 -3.58 -6.58 2.26
C GLY A 54 -3.15 -6.92 0.84
N PHE A 55 -3.93 -6.42 -0.11
CA PHE A 55 -3.77 -6.70 -1.54
C PHE A 55 -2.52 -6.08 -2.19
N ALA A 56 -1.90 -5.08 -1.54
CA ALA A 56 -0.71 -4.38 -2.06
C ALA A 56 0.58 -4.78 -1.33
N THR A 57 0.47 -5.52 -0.22
CA THR A 57 1.63 -5.93 0.58
C THR A 57 2.14 -7.28 0.09
N ARG A 58 3.44 -7.36 -0.23
CA ARG A 58 4.08 -8.61 -0.66
C ARG A 58 5.42 -8.81 0.05
N ARG A 59 5.83 -10.08 0.15
CA ARG A 59 7.19 -10.48 0.53
C ARG A 59 7.93 -10.91 -0.73
N VAL A 60 9.14 -10.40 -0.95
CA VAL A 60 9.93 -10.67 -2.16
C VAL A 60 11.40 -10.90 -1.78
N PRO A 61 12.04 -11.99 -2.25
CA PRO A 61 13.48 -12.18 -2.06
C PRO A 61 14.24 -11.11 -2.83
N LEU A 62 15.21 -10.49 -2.19
CA LEU A 62 15.99 -9.41 -2.80
C LEU A 62 17.14 -9.97 -3.64
N ALA A 63 17.38 -9.38 -4.81
CA ALA A 63 18.54 -9.72 -5.64
C ALA A 63 19.77 -8.96 -5.13
N GLN A 64 20.81 -9.70 -4.73
CA GLN A 64 22.02 -9.12 -4.17
C GLN A 64 22.85 -8.40 -5.22
N LEU A 65 23.44 -7.28 -4.83
CA LEU A 65 24.40 -6.48 -5.58
C LEU A 65 25.78 -6.58 -4.92
N GLN A 66 26.79 -6.08 -5.64
CA GLN A 66 28.10 -5.86 -5.02
C GLN A 66 27.97 -4.73 -3.98
N SER A 67 28.37 -5.00 -2.74
CA SER A 67 28.40 -3.98 -1.69
C SER A 67 29.60 -3.05 -1.91
N ASP A 68 29.32 -1.74 -1.93
CA ASP A 68 30.27 -0.67 -2.16
C ASP A 68 30.32 0.36 -1.00
N VAL A 69 29.44 0.21 0.00
CA VAL A 69 29.26 1.18 1.10
C VAL A 69 29.77 0.61 2.42
N PRO A 70 30.69 1.31 3.12
CA PRO A 70 31.12 0.93 4.46
C PRO A 70 29.95 0.94 5.47
N GLY A 71 29.94 -0.02 6.39
CA GLY A 71 28.95 -0.11 7.48
C GLY A 71 27.76 -1.03 7.22
N TRP A 72 27.62 -1.54 5.99
CA TRP A 72 26.63 -2.55 5.62
C TRP A 72 27.30 -3.74 4.92
N ASP A 73 26.98 -4.96 5.37
CA ASP A 73 27.59 -6.18 4.83
C ASP A 73 27.03 -6.54 3.44
N TYR A 74 25.77 -6.18 3.16
CA TYR A 74 25.07 -6.55 1.93
C TYR A 74 24.35 -5.35 1.30
N ALA A 75 24.33 -5.36 -0.03
CA ALA A 75 23.57 -4.44 -0.87
C ALA A 75 22.62 -5.23 -1.77
N TYR A 76 21.43 -4.69 -2.01
CA TYR A 76 20.38 -5.35 -2.80
C TYR A 76 19.69 -4.39 -3.74
N THR A 77 19.23 -4.90 -4.89
CA THR A 77 18.41 -4.12 -5.82
C THR A 77 17.11 -3.68 -5.14
N PHE A 78 16.71 -2.43 -5.31
CA PHE A 78 15.37 -1.99 -4.93
C PHE A 78 14.34 -2.54 -5.94
N PRO A 79 13.42 -3.43 -5.54
CA PRO A 79 12.53 -4.09 -6.50
C PRO A 79 11.62 -3.10 -7.24
N THR A 80 11.33 -3.38 -8.51
CA THR A 80 10.42 -2.56 -9.32
C THR A 80 9.04 -2.48 -8.68
N ASP A 81 8.33 -1.40 -8.95
CA ASP A 81 6.99 -1.12 -8.40
C ASP A 81 6.89 -1.04 -6.88
N THR A 82 8.00 -1.10 -6.13
CA THR A 82 7.97 -0.89 -4.68
C THR A 82 7.72 0.58 -4.38
N LEU A 83 6.65 0.86 -3.63
CA LEU A 83 6.31 2.20 -3.14
C LEU A 83 6.99 2.45 -1.79
N THR A 84 6.88 1.48 -0.87
CA THR A 84 7.39 1.60 0.50
C THR A 84 8.00 0.28 0.95
N VAL A 85 9.21 0.34 1.53
CA VAL A 85 9.80 -0.79 2.24
C VAL A 85 9.29 -0.77 3.67
N LEU A 86 8.76 -1.90 4.15
CA LEU A 86 8.20 -2.01 5.50
C LEU A 86 9.15 -2.76 6.43
N ALA A 87 9.78 -3.82 5.95
CA ALA A 87 10.69 -4.64 6.72
C ALA A 87 11.66 -5.44 5.83
N VAL A 88 12.79 -5.81 6.42
CA VAL A 88 13.78 -6.72 5.85
C VAL A 88 14.00 -7.88 6.81
N HIS A 89 13.95 -9.09 6.29
CA HIS A 89 14.00 -10.35 7.05
C HIS A 89 15.07 -11.29 6.51
N ALA A 90 15.60 -12.15 7.37
CA ALA A 90 16.31 -13.35 6.93
C ALA A 90 15.29 -14.41 6.45
N PRO A 91 15.66 -15.32 5.53
CA PRO A 91 14.77 -16.39 5.06
C PRO A 91 14.21 -17.30 6.15
N ASN A 92 14.94 -17.43 7.26
CA ASN A 92 14.61 -18.32 8.38
C ASN A 92 13.97 -17.57 9.56
N ASP A 93 13.66 -16.29 9.42
CA ASP A 93 12.98 -15.56 10.50
C ASP A 93 11.57 -16.14 10.73
N PRO A 94 11.15 -16.31 11.99
CA PRO A 94 9.81 -16.80 12.30
C PRO A 94 8.74 -15.85 11.73
N ASP A 95 7.69 -16.41 11.12
CA ASP A 95 6.61 -15.58 10.56
C ASP A 95 5.93 -14.79 11.69
N PRO A 96 5.79 -13.45 11.61
CA PRO A 96 5.14 -12.63 12.62
C PRO A 96 3.69 -13.04 12.95
N VAL A 97 3.02 -13.83 12.09
CA VAL A 97 1.68 -14.35 12.36
C VAL A 97 1.67 -15.50 13.40
N ALA A 98 2.82 -16.12 13.68
CA ALA A 98 2.93 -17.37 14.43
C ALA A 98 3.06 -17.24 15.96
N GLY A 99 2.91 -16.05 16.55
CA GLY A 99 2.97 -15.88 18.00
C GLY A 99 3.58 -14.55 18.37
N GLY A 100 2.77 -13.68 18.97
CA GLY A 100 3.06 -12.26 19.14
C GLY A 100 4.34 -11.92 19.90
N LEU A 101 4.72 -10.65 19.70
CA LEU A 101 5.65 -9.79 20.44
C LEU A 101 7.02 -9.51 19.81
N PHE A 102 7.51 -10.28 18.84
CA PHE A 102 8.76 -9.94 18.15
C PHE A 102 8.67 -10.20 16.64
N ASN A 103 8.67 -9.10 15.87
CA ASN A 103 8.92 -9.14 14.44
C ASN A 103 10.37 -8.66 14.22
N PRO A 104 11.36 -9.55 14.00
CA PRO A 104 12.72 -9.12 13.73
C PRO A 104 12.75 -8.54 12.31
N THR A 105 12.36 -7.28 12.16
CA THR A 105 12.89 -6.50 11.05
C THR A 105 14.34 -6.22 11.40
N HIS A 106 15.24 -6.62 10.53
CA HIS A 106 16.64 -6.26 10.67
C HIS A 106 16.83 -4.78 10.30
N PRO A 107 17.85 -4.09 10.84
CA PRO A 107 18.22 -2.76 10.39
C PRO A 107 18.52 -2.75 8.89
N TYR A 108 18.01 -1.76 8.20
CA TYR A 108 18.27 -1.51 6.79
C TYR A 108 18.20 -0.02 6.48
N VAL A 109 18.80 0.39 5.37
CA VAL A 109 18.62 1.72 4.80
C VAL A 109 18.36 1.62 3.29
N CYS A 110 17.55 2.53 2.76
CA CYS A 110 17.29 2.65 1.33
C CYS A 110 17.96 3.92 0.82
N GLU A 111 18.97 3.79 -0.02
CA GLU A 111 19.74 4.93 -0.55
C GLU A 111 19.88 4.83 -2.07
N THR A 112 20.41 5.89 -2.69
CA THR A 112 20.77 5.87 -4.10
C THR A 112 22.29 5.67 -4.19
N ASN A 113 22.73 4.60 -4.86
CA ASN A 113 24.15 4.30 -4.99
C ASN A 113 24.85 5.24 -5.99
N ALA A 114 26.17 5.12 -6.12
CA ALA A 114 26.96 5.97 -7.02
C ALA A 114 26.55 5.87 -8.50
N ALA A 115 25.91 4.77 -8.91
CA ALA A 115 25.37 4.58 -10.25
C ALA A 115 23.97 5.18 -10.45
N GLY A 116 23.39 5.84 -9.44
CA GLY A 116 22.06 6.44 -9.50
C GLY A 116 20.91 5.45 -9.26
N ASN A 117 21.21 4.21 -8.86
CA ASN A 117 20.19 3.19 -8.61
C ASN A 117 19.79 3.18 -7.14
N ARG A 118 18.47 3.09 -6.88
CA ARG A 118 17.97 2.82 -5.53
C ARG A 118 18.42 1.43 -5.09
N THR A 119 19.00 1.37 -3.89
CA THR A 119 19.63 0.19 -3.32
C THR A 119 19.19 0.05 -1.87
N ILE A 120 18.97 -1.19 -1.44
CA ILE A 120 18.65 -1.54 -0.05
C ILE A 120 19.93 -2.11 0.57
N TYR A 121 20.41 -1.47 1.63
CA TYR A 121 21.59 -1.92 2.38
C TYR A 121 21.14 -2.52 3.71
N CYS A 122 21.68 -3.69 4.07
CA CYS A 122 21.41 -4.36 5.35
C CYS A 122 22.53 -5.34 5.71
N ASN A 123 22.48 -5.89 6.92
CA ASN A 123 23.44 -6.89 7.41
C ASN A 123 22.88 -8.33 7.36
N VAL A 124 21.94 -8.58 6.44
CA VAL A 124 21.25 -9.87 6.31
C VAL A 124 21.58 -10.51 4.97
N PRO A 125 22.13 -11.75 4.94
CA PRO A 125 22.32 -12.50 3.71
C PRO A 125 20.98 -13.05 3.20
N ASN A 126 20.85 -13.16 1.87
CA ASN A 126 19.64 -13.66 1.18
C ASN A 126 18.34 -12.97 1.67
N ALA A 127 18.42 -11.66 1.88
CA ALA A 127 17.36 -10.89 2.52
C ALA A 127 16.02 -10.98 1.77
N VAL A 128 14.93 -11.09 2.53
CA VAL A 128 13.54 -11.02 2.04
C VAL A 128 12.92 -9.71 2.50
N MET A 129 12.41 -8.94 1.56
CA MET A 129 11.75 -7.66 1.85
C MET A 129 10.24 -7.86 1.96
N ARG A 130 9.62 -7.28 2.99
CA ARG A 130 8.19 -6.98 3.00
C ARG A 130 7.98 -5.52 2.61
N GLY A 131 7.13 -5.27 1.62
CA GLY A 131 6.88 -3.91 1.12
C GLY A 131 5.47 -3.71 0.60
N ILE A 132 5.11 -2.44 0.43
CA ILE A 132 3.94 -2.00 -0.31
C ILE A 132 4.37 -1.83 -1.76
N PHE A 133 3.67 -2.51 -2.66
CA PHE A 133 3.91 -2.42 -4.08
C PHE A 133 2.77 -1.70 -4.79
N ARG A 134 3.11 -1.01 -5.88
CA ARG A 134 2.16 -0.45 -6.82
C ARG A 134 1.29 -1.56 -7.38
N VAL A 135 -0.01 -1.35 -7.30
CA VAL A 135 -1.02 -2.23 -7.87
C VAL A 135 -1.82 -1.41 -8.87
N THR A 136 -1.72 -1.75 -10.14
CA THR A 136 -2.40 -1.04 -11.24
C THR A 136 -3.74 -1.68 -11.63
N SER A 137 -3.86 -3.00 -11.49
CA SER A 137 -5.13 -3.69 -11.75
C SER A 137 -6.15 -3.32 -10.67
N THR A 138 -7.23 -2.65 -11.11
CA THR A 138 -8.35 -2.26 -10.25
C THR A 138 -9.12 -3.46 -9.68
N GLU A 139 -8.89 -4.68 -10.21
CA GLU A 139 -9.45 -5.93 -9.69
C GLU A 139 -9.05 -6.23 -8.26
N ARG A 140 -7.88 -5.73 -7.86
CA ARG A 140 -7.36 -5.93 -6.51
C ARG A 140 -7.86 -4.89 -5.52
N PHE A 141 -8.49 -3.82 -5.98
CA PHE A 141 -8.95 -2.76 -5.09
C PHE A 141 -10.21 -3.17 -4.35
N THR A 142 -10.19 -3.02 -3.03
CA THR A 142 -11.39 -3.24 -2.23
C THR A 142 -12.41 -2.14 -2.48
N PRO A 143 -13.72 -2.38 -2.30
CA PRO A 143 -14.74 -1.37 -2.56
C PRO A 143 -14.51 -0.06 -1.80
N LEU A 144 -14.16 -0.13 -0.52
CA LEU A 144 -13.88 1.06 0.30
C LEU A 144 -12.60 1.78 -0.13
N PHE A 145 -11.57 1.05 -0.57
CA PHE A 145 -10.37 1.66 -1.14
C PHE A 145 -10.69 2.41 -2.44
N THR A 146 -11.48 1.81 -3.33
CA THR A 146 -11.92 2.43 -4.59
C THR A 146 -12.72 3.70 -4.33
N THR A 147 -13.61 3.70 -3.35
CA THR A 147 -14.36 4.91 -2.94
C THR A 147 -13.42 5.98 -2.42
N ALA A 148 -12.50 5.65 -1.51
CA ALA A 148 -11.51 6.60 -0.99
C ALA A 148 -10.62 7.16 -2.12
N LEU A 149 -10.23 6.33 -3.09
CA LEU A 149 -9.46 6.74 -4.26
C LEU A 149 -10.22 7.74 -5.14
N SER A 150 -11.51 7.52 -5.37
CA SER A 150 -12.34 8.47 -6.13
C SER A 150 -12.39 9.85 -5.47
N TRP A 151 -12.50 9.91 -4.14
CA TRP A 151 -12.49 11.16 -3.38
C TRP A 151 -11.11 11.82 -3.34
N GLN A 152 -10.04 11.02 -3.23
CA GLN A 152 -8.67 11.53 -3.31
C GLN A 152 -8.42 12.19 -4.67
N LEU A 153 -8.79 11.51 -5.75
CA LEU A 153 -8.66 12.03 -7.10
C LEU A 153 -9.49 13.31 -7.30
N ALA A 154 -10.74 13.33 -6.82
CA ALA A 154 -11.58 14.53 -6.87
C ALA A 154 -10.91 15.72 -6.17
N SER A 155 -10.27 15.52 -5.02
CA SER A 155 -9.57 16.60 -4.30
C SER A 155 -8.42 17.21 -5.12
N MET A 156 -7.72 16.40 -5.92
CA MET A 156 -6.64 16.85 -6.80
C MET A 156 -7.17 17.53 -8.07
N LEU A 157 -8.32 17.07 -8.58
CA LEU A 157 -8.99 17.60 -9.76
C LEU A 157 -9.76 18.91 -9.50
N ALA A 158 -10.12 19.20 -8.25
CA ALA A 158 -10.94 20.38 -7.92
C ALA A 158 -10.32 21.70 -8.40
N GLY A 159 -8.99 21.86 -8.28
CA GLY A 159 -8.28 23.06 -8.71
C GLY A 159 -8.34 23.34 -10.23
N PRO A 160 -8.02 22.36 -11.10
CA PRO A 160 -8.14 22.54 -12.54
C PRO A 160 -9.58 22.57 -13.07
N VAL A 161 -10.52 21.85 -12.41
CA VAL A 161 -11.93 21.76 -12.87
C VAL A 161 -12.75 22.98 -12.44
N ILE A 162 -12.56 23.47 -11.21
CA ILE A 162 -13.35 24.57 -10.64
C ILE A 162 -12.42 25.74 -10.30
N LYS A 163 -12.70 26.93 -10.86
CA LYS A 163 -11.84 28.10 -10.70
C LYS A 163 -12.05 28.80 -9.35
N GLY A 164 -11.00 29.44 -8.85
CA GLY A 164 -11.09 30.38 -7.73
C GLY A 164 -11.30 29.73 -6.36
N ASP A 165 -12.03 30.42 -5.49
CA ASP A 165 -12.20 30.05 -4.09
C ASP A 165 -13.12 28.85 -3.91
N GLU A 166 -14.11 28.70 -4.79
CA GLU A 166 -15.03 27.57 -4.83
C GLU A 166 -14.29 26.25 -5.07
N GLY A 167 -13.38 26.19 -6.05
CA GLY A 167 -12.58 24.99 -6.30
C GLY A 167 -11.66 24.61 -5.14
N ARG A 168 -11.13 25.61 -4.41
CA ARG A 168 -10.35 25.35 -3.19
C ARG A 168 -11.22 24.83 -2.06
N ALA A 169 -12.45 25.34 -1.91
CA ALA A 169 -13.40 24.86 -0.91
C ALA A 169 -13.85 23.42 -1.22
N GLU A 170 -14.15 23.13 -2.48
CA GLU A 170 -14.56 21.80 -2.92
C GLU A 170 -13.42 20.78 -2.80
N GLY A 171 -12.19 21.16 -3.18
CA GLY A 171 -11.01 20.33 -2.97
C GLY A 171 -10.80 19.96 -1.49
N LYS A 172 -11.02 20.90 -0.57
CA LYS A 172 -10.99 20.63 0.89
C LYS A 172 -12.10 19.66 1.32
N ARG A 173 -13.32 19.83 0.81
CA ARG A 173 -14.45 18.93 1.10
C ARG A 173 -14.15 17.50 0.61
N CYS A 174 -13.65 17.36 -0.61
CA CYS A 174 -13.24 16.06 -1.16
C CYS A 174 -12.14 15.40 -0.33
N ALA A 175 -11.13 16.16 0.12
CA ALA A 175 -10.07 15.63 0.98
C ALA A 175 -10.60 15.15 2.34
N GLN A 176 -11.59 15.84 2.93
CA GLN A 176 -12.27 15.39 4.15
C GLN A 176 -13.04 14.08 3.93
N MET A 177 -13.78 13.97 2.81
CA MET A 177 -14.49 12.74 2.45
C MET A 177 -13.53 11.58 2.20
N MET A 178 -12.41 11.82 1.52
CA MET A 178 -11.34 10.85 1.33
C MET A 178 -10.86 10.31 2.69
N GLN A 179 -10.56 11.19 3.65
CA GLN A 179 -10.08 10.77 4.97
C GLN A 179 -11.12 9.93 5.75
N ALA A 180 -12.40 10.24 5.60
CA ALA A 180 -13.49 9.49 6.22
C ALA A 180 -13.59 8.06 5.64
N PHE A 181 -13.53 7.92 4.31
CA PHE A 181 -13.55 6.61 3.66
C PHE A 181 -12.25 5.83 3.86
N LEU A 182 -11.11 6.51 3.91
CA LEU A 182 -9.83 5.90 4.24
C LEU A 182 -9.88 5.23 5.62
N SER A 183 -10.38 5.93 6.64
CA SER A 183 -10.53 5.38 7.99
C SER A 183 -11.37 4.10 8.00
N GLN A 184 -12.48 4.07 7.25
CA GLN A 184 -13.33 2.87 7.12
C GLN A 184 -12.62 1.74 6.36
N ALA A 185 -11.93 2.06 5.26
CA ALA A 185 -11.18 1.10 4.46
C ALA A 185 -10.06 0.43 5.29
N VAL A 186 -9.33 1.22 6.09
CA VAL A 186 -8.31 0.72 7.02
C VAL A 186 -8.91 -0.21 8.06
N GLY A 187 -10.03 0.16 8.68
CA GLY A 187 -10.73 -0.69 9.63
C GLY A 187 -11.15 -2.02 9.03
N HIS A 188 -11.72 -2.00 7.82
CA HIS A 188 -12.12 -3.21 7.11
C HIS A 188 -10.93 -4.11 6.72
N ASP A 189 -9.85 -3.55 6.16
CA ASP A 189 -8.63 -4.31 5.81
C ASP A 189 -7.95 -4.92 7.05
N THR A 190 -7.90 -4.18 8.16
CA THR A 190 -7.33 -4.67 9.42
C THR A 190 -8.11 -5.84 9.98
N ASN A 191 -9.44 -5.77 9.98
CA ASN A 191 -10.30 -6.86 10.44
C ASN A 191 -10.14 -8.15 9.59
N GLN A 192 -9.84 -8.03 8.30
CA GLN A 192 -9.57 -9.19 7.44
C GLN A 192 -8.23 -9.88 7.75
N ARG A 193 -7.31 -9.18 8.43
CA ARG A 193 -5.96 -9.67 8.73
C ARG A 193 -5.80 -10.26 10.12
N GLU A 194 -6.84 -10.18 10.95
CA GLU A 194 -6.79 -10.71 12.30
C GLU A 194 -6.79 -12.24 12.29
N ALA A 195 -5.61 -12.83 12.10
CA ALA A 195 -5.32 -14.16 12.60
C ALA A 195 -5.31 -14.03 14.12
N LYS A 196 -6.47 -14.23 14.74
CA LYS A 196 -6.63 -14.18 16.21
C LYS A 196 -5.46 -14.95 16.83
N PRO A 197 -4.61 -14.32 17.66
CA PRO A 197 -3.62 -15.08 18.39
C PRO A 197 -4.39 -16.17 19.15
N LYS A 198 -4.00 -17.43 19.01
CA LYS A 198 -4.48 -18.50 19.88
C LYS A 198 -3.95 -18.19 21.28
N PHE A 199 -4.62 -17.30 21.98
CA PHE A 199 -4.45 -17.13 23.40
C PHE A 199 -4.99 -18.41 24.02
N THR A 200 -4.09 -19.32 24.39
CA THR A 200 -4.43 -20.51 25.14
C THR A 200 -4.18 -20.16 26.60
N PRO A 201 -5.22 -19.90 27.42
CA PRO A 201 -5.04 -19.62 28.84
C PRO A 201 -4.29 -20.79 29.50
N SER A 202 -3.36 -20.50 30.41
CA SER A 202 -2.49 -21.50 31.04
C SER A 202 -3.26 -22.66 31.71
N GLY A 203 -4.52 -22.45 32.09
CA GLY A 203 -5.39 -23.48 32.67
C GLY A 203 -5.87 -24.58 31.70
N ILE A 204 -5.69 -24.41 30.39
CA ILE A 204 -6.01 -25.44 29.38
C ILE A 204 -4.78 -26.33 29.10
N LEU A 205 -3.56 -25.78 29.12
CA LEU A 205 -2.31 -26.54 28.96
C LEU A 205 -2.06 -27.51 30.13
N ALA A 206 -2.44 -27.14 31.35
CA ALA A 206 -2.26 -27.99 32.54
C ALA A 206 -3.20 -29.22 32.58
N ARG A 207 -4.30 -29.22 31.81
CA ARG A 207 -5.32 -30.30 31.84
C ARG A 207 -5.08 -31.41 30.82
N GLY A 208 -4.24 -31.16 29.81
CA GLY A 208 -3.89 -32.14 28.77
C GLY A 208 -2.72 -33.07 29.14
N ALA A 209 -1.96 -32.77 30.19
CA ALA A 209 -0.79 -33.54 30.61
C ALA A 209 -1.08 -34.62 31.68
N GLY A 210 -2.35 -34.75 32.11
CA GLY A 210 -2.73 -35.60 33.26
C GLY A 210 -3.39 -36.94 32.94
N ILE A 211 -3.45 -37.37 31.68
CA ILE A 211 -4.13 -38.63 31.30
C ILE A 211 -3.20 -39.48 30.41
N ALA A 212 -2.07 -39.89 30.97
CA ALA A 212 -1.23 -40.94 30.40
C ALA A 212 -0.38 -41.58 31.50
N HIS A 213 -1.00 -42.35 32.40
CA HIS A 213 -0.42 -43.55 33.02
C HIS A 213 -1.46 -44.19 33.96
N ASP A 214 -2.07 -45.27 33.52
CA ASP A 214 -2.26 -46.48 34.34
C ASP A 214 -2.60 -47.65 33.39
N GLY A 215 -1.62 -48.53 33.24
CA GLY A 215 -1.57 -49.73 32.41
C GLY A 215 -0.23 -50.41 32.63
#